data_AF-A0A970D3H5-F1
#
_entry.id   AF-A0A970D3H5-F1
#
_cell.length_a   1.000
_cell.length_b   1.000
_cell.length_c   1.000
_cell.angle_alpha   90.00
_cell.angle_beta   90.00
_cell.angle_gamma   90.00
#
_symmetry.space_group_name_H-M   'P 1'
#
loop_
_entity.id
_entity.type
_entity.pdbx_description
1 polymer ?
#
loop_
_entity_poly.entity_id
_entity_poly.type
_entity_poly.pdbx_seq_one_letter_code
_entity_poly.pdbx_strand_id
1 'polypeptide(L)'
;MIKWKKALKLAVVAIITIAILALLQNLLMPKYMTEILEGALISEYYLEENKDHDVIFIGDCEVYENFSPVTLWQEYGITSFIRGSAQQLIWHSYYLLEETLRYEKPKVVVFNVLSMKYDKPQKEAYNRMALDGMPLSLSKLKSIKASMLEEEKFITYLFPILRYHSRWSELSAEDFKYLFKKDKVTHNGYLMRVDVKPVTTIPQARKLANYKLSDICYEYLDKITALCKKNGIELVLIKAPTIYPHWYDEWDKQIEEYARENDLLYINFLKYTDEIGIDYQTDTYDAGLHLNLAGAEKLSRYFGKIIQEKFSLSDRRNDEELSRVWAVKEALYLEEMEKQHAELEELGYLKAYNSRRGED
;
A
#
# COMPACT_ATOMS: atom_id res chain seq x y z
N MET A 1 -19.42 40.59 -33.75
CA MET A 1 -18.26 39.78 -34.18
C MET A 1 -16.97 40.01 -33.37
N ILE A 2 -16.56 41.25 -33.08
CA ILE A 2 -15.27 41.54 -32.39
C ILE A 2 -15.21 40.99 -30.95
N LYS A 3 -16.32 41.05 -30.19
CA LYS A 3 -16.40 40.50 -28.82
C LYS A 3 -16.24 38.98 -28.77
N TRP A 4 -16.83 38.26 -29.73
CA TRP A 4 -16.73 36.80 -29.83
C TRP A 4 -15.30 36.35 -30.19
N LYS A 5 -14.65 37.04 -31.14
CA LYS A 5 -13.24 36.77 -31.46
C LYS A 5 -12.30 37.02 -30.26
N LYS A 6 -12.58 38.03 -29.43
CA LYS A 6 -11.82 38.29 -28.19
C LYS A 6 -12.08 37.20 -27.13
N ALA A 7 -13.34 36.81 -26.92
CA ALA A 7 -13.68 35.73 -26.00
C ALA A 7 -13.05 34.39 -26.41
N LEU A 8 -13.06 34.07 -27.71
CA LEU A 8 -12.42 32.88 -28.25
C LEU A 8 -10.90 32.91 -28.02
N LYS A 9 -10.23 34.05 -28.26
CA LYS A 9 -8.80 34.20 -27.96
C LYS A 9 -8.48 33.96 -26.49
N LEU A 10 -9.28 34.53 -25.58
CA LEU A 10 -9.10 34.33 -24.13
C LEU A 10 -9.30 32.87 -23.73
N ALA A 11 -10.32 32.19 -24.28
CA ALA A 11 -10.56 30.78 -24.03
C ALA A 11 -9.39 29.91 -24.52
N VAL A 12 -8.86 30.18 -25.72
CA VAL A 12 -7.70 29.46 -26.27
C VAL A 12 -6.47 29.66 -25.39
N VAL A 13 -6.18 30.90 -24.96
CA VAL A 13 -5.06 31.16 -24.04
C VAL A 13 -5.25 30.42 -22.72
N ALA A 14 -6.44 30.45 -22.13
CA ALA A 14 -6.71 29.75 -20.87
C ALA A 14 -6.52 28.22 -21.01
N ILE A 15 -7.00 27.62 -22.10
CA ILE A 15 -6.81 26.18 -22.37
C ILE A 15 -5.33 25.85 -22.51
N ILE A 16 -4.57 26.64 -23.27
CA ILE A 16 -3.13 26.44 -23.44
C ILE A 16 -2.41 26.58 -22.09
N THR A 17 -2.76 27.57 -21.27
CA THR A 17 -2.18 27.74 -19.94
C THR A 17 -2.49 26.54 -19.05
N ILE A 18 -3.73 26.05 -19.02
CA ILE A 18 -4.12 24.87 -18.23
C ILE A 18 -3.36 23.63 -18.73
N ALA A 19 -3.23 23.44 -20.04
CA ALA A 19 -2.49 22.32 -20.61
C ALA A 19 -0.99 22.36 -20.24
N ILE A 20 -0.37 23.55 -20.29
CA ILE A 20 1.02 23.75 -19.86
C ILE A 20 1.16 23.46 -18.36
N LEU A 21 0.25 23.96 -17.52
CA LEU A 21 0.28 23.71 -16.08
C LEU A 21 0.08 22.22 -15.76
N ALA A 22 -0.79 21.52 -16.48
CA ALA A 22 -0.97 20.08 -16.33
C ALA A 22 0.28 19.31 -16.75
N LEU A 23 0.92 19.70 -17.86
CA LEU A 23 2.18 19.10 -18.32
C LEU A 23 3.31 19.33 -17.31
N LEU A 24 3.47 20.58 -16.82
CA LEU A 24 4.47 20.93 -15.82
C LEU A 24 4.22 20.22 -14.50
N GLN A 25 2.96 20.13 -14.06
CA GLN A 25 2.60 19.37 -12.87
C GLN A 25 3.02 17.92 -13.01
N ASN A 26 2.71 17.29 -14.14
CA ASN A 26 3.04 15.90 -14.35
C ASN A 26 4.56 15.72 -14.41
N LEU A 27 5.30 16.59 -15.11
CA LEU A 27 6.76 16.59 -15.18
C LEU A 27 7.41 16.75 -13.79
N LEU A 28 6.91 17.68 -12.98
CA LEU A 28 7.48 18.03 -11.67
C LEU A 28 7.00 17.11 -10.54
N MET A 29 6.02 16.24 -10.76
CA MET A 29 5.63 15.24 -9.76
C MET A 29 6.63 14.08 -9.74
N PRO A 30 6.97 13.54 -8.54
CA PRO A 30 7.89 12.41 -8.44
C PRO A 30 7.38 11.19 -9.23
N LYS A 31 8.31 10.48 -9.87
CA LYS A 31 7.96 9.31 -10.70
C LYS A 31 7.86 8.04 -9.88
N TYR A 32 8.75 7.87 -8.90
CA TYR A 32 8.84 6.70 -8.02
C TYR A 32 9.09 5.39 -8.81
N MET A 33 10.01 5.41 -9.78
CA MET A 33 10.29 4.25 -10.64
C MET A 33 11.66 3.63 -10.38
N THR A 34 12.63 4.41 -9.89
CA THR A 34 13.97 3.90 -9.52
C THR A 34 14.24 3.94 -8.01
N GLU A 35 13.77 4.98 -7.34
CA GLU A 35 13.95 5.18 -5.90
C GLU A 35 12.61 5.48 -5.23
N ILE A 36 12.47 5.04 -3.98
CA ILE A 36 11.27 5.26 -3.16
C ILE A 36 10.03 4.72 -3.89
N LEU A 37 10.11 3.46 -4.31
CA LEU A 37 9.08 2.78 -5.11
C LEU A 37 7.71 2.82 -4.44
N GLU A 38 7.67 2.90 -3.10
CA GLU A 38 6.47 2.99 -2.27
C GLU A 38 5.53 4.14 -2.66
N GLY A 39 6.07 5.20 -3.29
CA GLY A 39 5.26 6.32 -3.78
C GLY A 39 4.43 6.01 -5.03
N ALA A 40 4.71 4.91 -5.76
CA ALA A 40 3.95 4.50 -6.94
C ALA A 40 2.69 3.68 -6.59
N LEU A 41 2.72 2.93 -5.48
CA LEU A 41 1.78 1.86 -5.10
C LEU A 41 0.31 2.26 -5.23
N ILE A 42 -0.08 3.41 -4.66
CA ILE A 42 -1.49 3.85 -4.68
C ILE A 42 -1.98 4.07 -6.11
N SER A 43 -1.12 4.59 -7.00
CA SER A 43 -1.51 4.87 -8.38
C SER A 43 -1.65 3.60 -9.23
N GLU A 44 -0.91 2.54 -8.91
CA GLU A 44 -0.89 1.30 -9.70
C GLU A 44 -2.22 0.57 -9.70
N TYR A 45 -2.98 0.65 -8.60
CA TYR A 45 -4.32 0.08 -8.56
C TYR A 45 -5.22 0.61 -9.69
N TYR A 46 -5.10 1.88 -10.05
CA TYR A 46 -5.93 2.45 -11.11
C TYR A 46 -5.53 1.94 -12.49
N LEU A 47 -4.30 1.44 -12.63
CA LEU A 47 -3.79 0.78 -13.83
C LEU A 47 -4.18 -0.71 -13.89
N GLU A 48 -4.73 -1.29 -12.81
CA GLU A 48 -5.21 -2.66 -12.83
C GLU A 48 -6.48 -2.77 -13.67
N GLU A 49 -6.43 -3.54 -14.76
CA GLU A 49 -7.56 -3.69 -15.67
C GLU A 49 -8.66 -4.57 -15.05
N ASN A 50 -8.27 -5.60 -14.29
CA ASN A 50 -9.20 -6.51 -13.65
C ASN A 50 -9.47 -6.11 -12.20
N LYS A 51 -10.59 -5.43 -11.96
CA LYS A 51 -11.07 -5.04 -10.63
C LYS A 51 -12.18 -5.99 -10.15
N ASP A 52 -11.82 -7.27 -10.03
CA ASP A 52 -12.67 -8.35 -9.52
C ASP A 52 -11.86 -9.25 -8.57
N HIS A 53 -11.41 -8.67 -7.46
CA HIS A 53 -10.63 -9.36 -6.45
C HIS A 53 -11.53 -10.00 -5.39
N ASP A 54 -11.24 -11.25 -5.00
CA ASP A 54 -11.87 -11.89 -3.84
C ASP A 54 -11.45 -11.17 -2.54
N VAL A 55 -10.20 -10.71 -2.46
CA VAL A 55 -9.60 -10.10 -1.26
C VAL A 55 -8.93 -8.77 -1.58
N ILE A 56 -9.26 -7.72 -0.82
CA ILE A 56 -8.50 -6.46 -0.83
C ILE A 56 -7.81 -6.28 0.51
N PHE A 57 -6.50 -6.06 0.47
CA PHE A 57 -5.74 -5.67 1.66
C PHE A 57 -5.61 -4.15 1.74
N ILE A 58 -5.74 -3.62 2.95
CA ILE A 58 -5.61 -2.19 3.27
C ILE A 58 -4.67 -2.06 4.47
N GLY A 59 -3.67 -1.20 4.37
CA GLY A 59 -2.75 -0.94 5.48
C GLY A 59 -1.43 -0.33 5.06
N ASP A 60 -0.50 -0.30 6.00
CA ASP A 60 0.84 0.24 5.81
C ASP A 60 1.80 -0.81 5.21
N CYS A 61 3.10 -0.58 5.40
CA CYS A 61 4.19 -1.44 4.94
C CYS A 61 4.08 -2.89 5.42
N GLU A 62 3.47 -3.12 6.57
CA GLU A 62 3.21 -4.46 7.07
C GLU A 62 2.24 -5.28 6.19
N VAL A 63 1.53 -4.64 5.26
CA VAL A 63 0.70 -5.35 4.28
C VAL A 63 1.46 -5.57 2.98
N TYR A 64 1.95 -4.51 2.36
CA TYR A 64 2.55 -4.58 1.02
C TYR A 64 3.92 -5.25 0.97
N GLU A 65 4.53 -5.53 2.12
CA GLU A 65 5.81 -6.25 2.23
C GLU A 65 5.65 -7.70 2.73
N ASN A 66 4.53 -8.04 3.39
CA ASN A 66 4.40 -9.33 4.06
C ASN A 66 3.41 -10.30 3.38
N PHE A 67 2.59 -9.84 2.44
CA PHE A 67 1.62 -10.69 1.73
C PHE A 67 1.87 -10.69 0.23
N SER A 68 1.84 -11.87 -0.38
CA SER A 68 2.01 -12.11 -1.80
C SER A 68 0.67 -12.53 -2.43
N PRO A 69 0.02 -11.63 -3.20
CA PRO A 69 -1.14 -11.97 -4.01
C PRO A 69 -0.89 -13.11 -4.99
N VAL A 70 0.33 -13.20 -5.53
CA VAL A 70 0.73 -14.28 -6.44
C VAL A 70 0.70 -15.62 -5.74
N THR A 71 1.19 -15.72 -4.50
CA THR A 71 1.12 -16.95 -3.71
C THR A 71 -0.32 -17.33 -3.37
N LEU A 72 -1.18 -16.36 -3.02
CA LEU A 72 -2.60 -16.63 -2.77
C LEU A 72 -3.32 -17.20 -4.00
N TRP A 73 -2.98 -16.70 -5.19
CA TRP A 73 -3.46 -17.24 -6.45
C TRP A 73 -2.91 -18.65 -6.70
N GLN A 74 -1.59 -18.84 -6.60
CA GLN A 74 -0.90 -20.11 -6.89
C GLN A 74 -1.39 -21.26 -6.02
N GLU A 75 -1.70 -20.99 -4.75
CA GLU A 75 -2.00 -22.03 -3.78
C GLU A 75 -3.52 -22.28 -3.67
N TYR A 76 -4.31 -21.20 -3.72
CA TYR A 76 -5.74 -21.25 -3.39
C TYR A 76 -6.66 -20.74 -4.51
N GLY A 77 -6.11 -20.21 -5.60
CA GLY A 77 -6.89 -19.57 -6.66
C GLY A 77 -7.65 -18.32 -6.21
N ILE A 78 -7.17 -17.66 -5.15
CA ILE A 78 -7.76 -16.45 -4.60
C ILE A 78 -7.19 -15.25 -5.33
N THR A 79 -8.05 -14.42 -5.94
CA THR A 79 -7.60 -13.16 -6.53
C THR A 79 -7.50 -12.07 -5.45
N SER A 80 -6.39 -11.35 -5.42
CA SER A 80 -6.22 -10.27 -4.43
C SER A 80 -5.41 -9.09 -4.91
N PHE A 81 -5.60 -7.94 -4.25
CA PHE A 81 -4.83 -6.72 -4.45
C PHE A 81 -4.53 -6.03 -3.12
N ILE A 82 -3.33 -5.46 -3.00
CA ILE A 82 -2.91 -4.69 -1.83
C ILE A 82 -2.99 -3.19 -2.11
N ARG A 83 -3.89 -2.49 -1.42
CA ARG A 83 -4.04 -1.03 -1.41
C ARG A 83 -3.21 -0.42 -0.28
N GLY A 84 -1.92 -0.75 -0.27
CA GLY A 84 -0.96 -0.33 0.76
C GLY A 84 -0.14 0.90 0.39
N SER A 85 0.37 1.62 1.39
CA SER A 85 1.35 2.69 1.22
C SER A 85 2.23 2.86 2.46
N ALA A 86 3.45 3.39 2.30
CA ALA A 86 4.34 3.61 3.44
C ALA A 86 3.67 4.45 4.54
N GLN A 87 3.71 3.96 5.79
CA GLN A 87 3.07 4.57 6.96
C GLN A 87 1.61 5.00 6.71
N GLN A 88 0.81 4.13 6.09
CA GLN A 88 -0.63 4.37 5.89
C GLN A 88 -1.34 4.49 7.25
N LEU A 89 -1.92 5.66 7.52
CA LEU A 89 -2.66 5.95 8.74
C LEU A 89 -4.11 5.47 8.60
N ILE A 90 -4.79 5.18 9.70
CA ILE A 90 -6.12 4.55 9.68
C ILE A 90 -7.18 5.36 8.92
N TRP A 91 -7.09 6.69 8.92
CA TRP A 91 -7.97 7.52 8.08
C TRP A 91 -7.65 7.40 6.58
N HIS A 92 -6.37 7.25 6.20
CA HIS A 92 -6.03 6.91 4.80
C HIS A 92 -6.65 5.57 4.43
N SER A 93 -6.51 4.56 5.29
CA SER A 93 -7.09 3.23 5.09
C SER A 93 -8.61 3.29 4.89
N TYR A 94 -9.33 4.04 5.73
CA TYR A 94 -10.78 4.22 5.55
C TYR A 94 -11.14 4.86 4.21
N TYR A 95 -10.52 5.99 3.84
CA TYR A 95 -10.88 6.68 2.60
C TYR A 95 -10.38 5.96 1.35
N LEU A 96 -9.28 5.22 1.43
CA LEU A 96 -8.84 4.34 0.35
C LEU A 96 -9.84 3.20 0.16
N LEU A 97 -10.31 2.57 1.25
CA LEU A 97 -11.36 1.56 1.16
C LEU A 97 -12.67 2.13 0.60
N GLU A 98 -13.14 3.27 1.12
CA GLU A 98 -14.35 3.97 0.62
C GLU A 98 -14.24 4.24 -0.88
N GLU A 99 -13.05 4.56 -1.36
CA GLU A 99 -12.76 4.82 -2.76
C GLU A 99 -12.67 3.52 -3.58
N THR A 100 -11.96 2.50 -3.10
CA THR A 100 -11.86 1.18 -3.73
C THR A 100 -13.24 0.56 -3.97
N LEU A 101 -14.16 0.69 -3.02
CA LEU A 101 -15.52 0.16 -3.14
C LEU A 101 -16.38 0.84 -4.22
N ARG A 102 -15.89 1.90 -4.86
CA ARG A 102 -16.51 2.51 -6.05
C ARG A 102 -16.14 1.79 -7.34
N TYR A 103 -15.09 0.97 -7.32
CA TYR A 103 -14.56 0.27 -8.48
C TYR A 103 -14.83 -1.22 -8.43
N GLU A 104 -14.73 -1.83 -7.25
CA GLU A 104 -14.98 -3.26 -7.06
C GLU A 104 -15.56 -3.54 -5.68
N LYS A 105 -16.02 -4.78 -5.49
CA LYS A 105 -16.63 -5.22 -4.24
C LYS A 105 -16.09 -6.59 -3.86
N PRO A 106 -15.00 -6.66 -3.07
CA PRO A 106 -14.41 -7.93 -2.68
C PRO A 106 -15.31 -8.69 -1.70
N LYS A 107 -15.04 -9.98 -1.55
CA LYS A 107 -15.68 -10.80 -0.51
C LYS A 107 -15.08 -10.50 0.85
N VAL A 108 -13.76 -10.27 0.89
CA VAL A 108 -13.00 -10.03 2.12
C VAL A 108 -12.17 -8.75 2.00
N VAL A 109 -12.18 -7.94 3.05
CA VAL A 109 -11.22 -6.86 3.26
C VAL A 109 -10.34 -7.20 4.44
N VAL A 110 -9.02 -7.09 4.27
CA VAL A 110 -8.03 -7.35 5.31
C VAL A 110 -7.42 -6.02 5.74
N PHE A 111 -7.52 -5.68 7.02
CA PHE A 111 -6.98 -4.44 7.58
C PHE A 111 -5.87 -4.72 8.61
N ASN A 112 -4.70 -4.12 8.42
CA ASN A 112 -3.60 -4.22 9.38
C ASN A 112 -3.72 -3.18 10.51
N VAL A 113 -3.81 -3.66 11.74
CA VAL A 113 -4.13 -2.83 12.91
C VAL A 113 -2.94 -2.02 13.44
N LEU A 114 -1.72 -2.24 12.94
CA LEU A 114 -0.54 -1.50 13.40
C LEU A 114 -0.74 0.02 13.30
N SER A 115 -1.40 0.49 12.25
CA SER A 115 -1.66 1.92 12.01
C SER A 115 -2.37 2.62 13.18
N MET A 116 -3.08 1.89 14.03
CA MET A 116 -3.77 2.41 15.22
C MET A 116 -2.84 2.95 16.31
N LYS A 117 -1.53 2.67 16.24
CA LYS A 117 -0.56 3.33 17.14
C LYS A 117 -0.42 4.84 16.86
N TYR A 118 -0.89 5.31 15.72
CA TYR A 118 -0.83 6.71 15.31
C TYR A 118 -2.20 7.36 15.41
N ASP A 119 -2.31 8.32 16.32
CA ASP A 119 -3.54 9.08 16.58
C ASP A 119 -3.51 10.50 15.99
N LYS A 120 -2.43 10.84 15.30
CA LYS A 120 -2.23 12.14 14.64
C LYS A 120 -1.47 12.00 13.33
N PRO A 121 -1.59 12.98 12.41
CA PRO A 121 -0.70 13.14 11.27
C PRO A 121 0.78 12.98 11.64
N GLN A 122 1.55 12.30 10.79
CA GLN A 122 2.95 11.96 11.08
C GLN A 122 3.94 12.78 10.25
N LYS A 123 3.87 12.67 8.92
CA LYS A 123 4.74 13.43 7.99
C LYS A 123 4.05 13.69 6.66
N GLU A 124 4.32 14.85 6.08
CA GLU A 124 3.81 15.24 4.75
C GLU A 124 4.17 14.19 3.68
N ALA A 125 5.41 13.68 3.68
CA ALA A 125 5.88 12.74 2.66
C ALA A 125 5.00 11.49 2.55
N TYR A 126 4.61 10.89 3.68
CA TYR A 126 3.74 9.71 3.68
C TYR A 126 2.28 10.06 3.36
N ASN A 127 1.82 11.26 3.76
CA ASN A 127 0.52 11.76 3.29
C ASN A 127 0.50 11.88 1.76
N ARG A 128 1.55 12.42 1.13
CA ARG A 128 1.63 12.51 -0.34
C ARG A 128 1.65 11.12 -1.00
N MET A 129 2.44 10.18 -0.49
CA MET A 129 2.47 8.81 -1.02
C MET A 129 1.09 8.12 -0.96
N ALA A 130 0.34 8.34 0.12
CA ALA A 130 -1.00 7.78 0.29
C ALA A 130 -2.07 8.47 -0.58
N LEU A 131 -1.88 9.73 -0.99
CA LEU A 131 -2.95 10.59 -1.53
C LEU A 131 -2.72 11.09 -2.95
N ASP A 132 -1.48 11.36 -3.37
CA ASP A 132 -1.21 11.96 -4.67
C ASP A 132 -1.57 11.02 -5.82
N GLY A 133 -1.38 9.71 -5.62
CA GLY A 133 -1.79 8.67 -6.56
C GLY A 133 -3.31 8.49 -6.70
N MET A 134 -4.12 9.02 -5.79
CA MET A 134 -5.58 8.91 -5.88
C MET A 134 -6.16 9.88 -6.92
N PRO A 135 -7.14 9.46 -7.74
CA PRO A 135 -7.99 10.34 -8.53
C PRO A 135 -8.71 11.37 -7.64
N LEU A 136 -9.03 12.53 -8.20
CA LEU A 136 -9.81 13.53 -7.48
C LEU A 136 -11.21 13.00 -7.16
N SER A 137 -11.48 12.78 -5.87
CA SER A 137 -12.73 12.23 -5.36
C SER A 137 -13.10 12.83 -4.01
N LEU A 138 -14.37 12.74 -3.61
CA LEU A 138 -14.78 13.18 -2.27
C LEU A 138 -14.00 12.45 -1.17
N SER A 139 -13.69 11.17 -1.36
CA SER A 139 -12.86 10.37 -0.44
C SER A 139 -11.45 10.95 -0.34
N LYS A 140 -10.80 11.28 -1.47
CA LYS A 140 -9.49 11.98 -1.46
C LYS A 140 -9.56 13.31 -0.71
N LEU A 141 -10.57 14.15 -0.99
CA LEU A 141 -10.72 15.45 -0.34
C LEU A 141 -10.90 15.34 1.19
N LYS A 142 -11.71 14.38 1.64
CA LYS A 142 -11.90 14.13 3.08
C LYS A 142 -10.64 13.54 3.72
N SER A 143 -9.95 12.65 3.02
CA SER A 143 -8.70 12.06 3.48
C SER A 143 -7.61 13.10 3.69
N ILE A 144 -7.44 14.03 2.74
CA ILE A 144 -6.50 15.16 2.89
C ILE A 144 -6.83 15.96 4.16
N LYS A 145 -8.11 16.30 4.39
CA LYS A 145 -8.54 17.05 5.58
C LYS A 145 -8.28 16.32 6.89
N ALA A 146 -8.42 14.99 6.88
CA ALA A 146 -8.18 14.17 8.06
C ALA A 146 -6.69 14.00 8.37
N SER A 147 -5.81 14.12 7.37
CA SER A 147 -4.41 13.72 7.51
C SER A 147 -3.38 14.84 7.44
N MET A 148 -3.73 16.01 6.91
CA MET A 148 -2.75 17.10 6.74
C MET A 148 -2.17 17.54 8.09
N LEU A 149 -0.87 17.81 8.13
CA LEU A 149 -0.27 18.55 9.25
C LEU A 149 -0.66 20.04 9.18
N GLU A 150 -0.48 20.78 10.29
CA GLU A 150 -0.86 22.19 10.39
C GLU A 150 -0.14 23.09 9.37
N GLU A 151 1.11 22.76 9.02
CA GLU A 151 1.92 23.46 8.04
C GLU A 151 1.54 23.18 6.59
N GLU A 152 0.78 22.10 6.35
CA GLU A 152 0.38 21.70 5.02
C GLU A 152 -0.84 22.49 4.53
N LYS A 153 -0.95 22.65 3.20
CA LYS A 153 -2.04 23.41 2.59
C LYS A 153 -2.89 22.51 1.73
N PHE A 154 -4.20 22.45 2.00
CA PHE A 154 -5.15 21.67 1.21
C PHE A 154 -5.02 21.88 -0.32
N ILE A 155 -4.78 23.13 -0.74
CA ILE A 155 -4.65 23.49 -2.16
C ILE A 155 -3.47 22.80 -2.86
N THR A 156 -2.39 22.46 -2.14
CA THR A 156 -1.21 21.83 -2.72
C THR A 156 -1.44 20.37 -3.05
N TYR A 157 -2.44 19.73 -2.45
CA TYR A 157 -2.89 18.38 -2.83
C TYR A 157 -3.84 18.39 -4.04
N LEU A 158 -4.53 19.52 -4.28
CA LEU A 158 -5.38 19.68 -5.47
C LEU A 158 -4.56 20.04 -6.71
N PHE A 159 -3.55 20.87 -6.51
CA PHE A 159 -2.61 21.30 -7.54
C PHE A 159 -1.17 20.97 -7.08
N PRO A 160 -0.73 19.71 -7.20
CA PRO A 160 0.62 19.26 -6.80
C PRO A 160 1.76 20.13 -7.31
N ILE A 161 1.60 20.83 -8.44
CA ILE A 161 2.61 21.78 -8.92
C ILE A 161 2.96 22.84 -7.85
N LEU A 162 2.03 23.24 -7.00
CA LEU A 162 2.30 24.18 -5.91
C LEU A 162 3.25 23.60 -4.85
N ARG A 163 3.24 22.28 -4.65
CA ARG A 163 4.19 21.59 -3.74
C ARG A 163 5.51 21.26 -4.42
N TYR A 164 5.47 20.90 -5.70
CA TYR A 164 6.61 20.34 -6.42
C TYR A 164 7.28 21.33 -7.38
N HIS A 165 6.85 22.60 -7.44
CA HIS A 165 7.47 23.61 -8.30
C HIS A 165 8.98 23.77 -8.09
N SER A 166 9.49 23.49 -6.88
CA SER A 166 10.92 23.58 -6.57
C SER A 166 11.75 22.44 -7.18
N ARG A 167 11.14 21.32 -7.59
CA ARG A 167 11.83 20.15 -8.18
C ARG A 167 12.38 20.39 -9.58
N TRP A 168 12.17 21.56 -10.18
CA TRP A 168 12.66 21.85 -11.54
C TRP A 168 14.17 21.69 -11.68
N SER A 169 14.93 21.93 -10.60
CA SER A 169 16.39 21.75 -10.55
C SER A 169 16.84 20.31 -10.26
N GLU A 170 15.90 19.42 -9.95
CA GLU A 170 16.13 18.00 -9.62
C GLU A 170 15.70 17.07 -10.75
N LEU A 171 15.23 17.61 -11.89
CA LEU A 171 14.75 16.81 -13.01
C LEU A 171 15.89 15.97 -13.61
N SER A 172 15.60 14.70 -13.83
CA SER A 172 16.51 13.73 -14.45
C SER A 172 15.90 13.12 -15.72
N ALA A 173 16.66 12.26 -16.41
CA ALA A 173 16.14 11.51 -17.57
C ALA A 173 14.91 10.65 -17.22
N GLU A 174 14.79 10.21 -15.95
CA GLU A 174 13.65 9.46 -15.43
C GLU A 174 12.34 10.28 -15.58
N ASP A 175 12.37 11.57 -15.24
CA ASP A 175 11.16 12.42 -15.24
C ASP A 175 10.58 12.59 -16.66
N PHE A 176 11.44 12.59 -17.68
CA PHE A 176 11.03 12.64 -19.08
C PHE A 176 10.60 11.26 -19.60
N LYS A 177 11.29 10.17 -19.22
CA LYS A 177 10.93 8.80 -19.60
C LYS A 177 9.51 8.46 -19.12
N TYR A 178 9.20 8.79 -17.88
CA TYR A 178 7.91 8.46 -17.25
C TYR A 178 6.95 9.65 -17.20
N LEU A 179 7.04 10.56 -18.17
CA LEU A 179 6.15 11.71 -18.24
C LEU A 179 4.70 11.28 -18.55
N PHE A 180 4.50 10.33 -19.46
CA PHE A 180 3.15 9.95 -19.92
C PHE A 180 2.70 8.56 -19.46
N LYS A 181 3.65 7.67 -19.15
CA LYS A 181 3.39 6.30 -18.72
C LYS A 181 4.41 5.90 -17.67
N LYS A 182 3.93 5.29 -16.59
CA LYS A 182 4.74 4.66 -15.54
C LYS A 182 4.75 3.14 -15.76
N ASP A 183 5.86 2.50 -15.40
CA ASP A 183 5.94 1.05 -15.34
C ASP A 183 5.34 0.56 -14.01
N LYS A 184 5.02 -0.74 -13.91
CA LYS A 184 4.62 -1.36 -12.65
C LYS A 184 5.88 -1.73 -11.85
N VAL A 185 5.88 -1.43 -10.57
CA VAL A 185 6.94 -1.76 -9.60
C VAL A 185 6.47 -2.77 -8.55
N THR A 186 5.19 -3.15 -8.56
CA THR A 186 4.61 -4.14 -7.65
C THR A 186 3.92 -5.30 -8.36
N HIS A 187 3.71 -6.39 -7.61
CA HIS A 187 2.89 -7.54 -8.00
C HIS A 187 1.54 -7.48 -7.29
N ASN A 188 0.56 -6.81 -7.90
CA ASN A 188 -0.76 -6.53 -7.33
C ASN A 188 -0.68 -5.80 -5.98
N GLY A 189 0.23 -4.83 -5.87
CA GLY A 189 0.49 -4.06 -4.66
C GLY A 189 1.49 -4.69 -3.69
N TYR A 190 2.01 -5.90 -3.95
CA TYR A 190 3.14 -6.47 -3.20
C TYR A 190 4.47 -5.94 -3.74
N LEU A 191 5.27 -5.31 -2.88
CA LEU A 191 6.61 -4.84 -3.21
C LEU A 191 7.63 -5.93 -2.86
N MET A 192 8.19 -6.56 -3.89
CA MET A 192 9.09 -7.71 -3.71
C MET A 192 10.48 -7.26 -3.26
N ARG A 193 11.02 -7.99 -2.27
CA ARG A 193 12.43 -7.96 -1.88
C ARG A 193 12.94 -9.35 -1.58
N VAL A 194 14.04 -9.75 -2.21
CA VAL A 194 14.68 -11.06 -2.00
C VAL A 194 15.89 -11.01 -1.06
N ASP A 195 16.35 -9.81 -0.71
CA ASP A 195 17.54 -9.65 0.14
C ASP A 195 17.27 -10.04 1.60
N VAL A 196 18.35 -10.24 2.35
CA VAL A 196 18.30 -10.78 3.70
C VAL A 196 19.06 -9.87 4.66
N LYS A 197 18.40 -9.51 5.75
CA LYS A 197 19.02 -8.93 6.93
C LYS A 197 18.46 -9.62 8.18
N PRO A 198 19.26 -10.49 8.82
CA PRO A 198 18.83 -11.26 9.99
C PRO A 198 18.44 -10.38 11.19
N VAL A 199 17.54 -10.90 12.01
CA VAL A 199 17.24 -10.35 13.35
C VAL A 199 18.36 -10.73 14.31
N THR A 200 19.29 -9.82 14.56
CA THR A 200 20.38 -10.04 15.52
C THR A 200 20.12 -9.48 16.91
N THR A 201 19.23 -8.49 17.02
CA THR A 201 18.91 -7.83 18.29
C THR A 201 17.46 -7.37 18.25
N ILE A 202 16.71 -7.70 19.31
CA ILE A 202 15.35 -7.21 19.50
C ILE A 202 15.42 -6.02 20.46
N PRO A 203 15.07 -4.80 20.00
CA PRO A 203 15.07 -3.63 20.88
C PRO A 203 14.10 -3.84 22.05
N GLN A 204 14.49 -3.43 23.25
CA GLN A 204 13.57 -3.42 24.38
C GLN A 204 12.38 -2.50 24.08
N ALA A 205 11.17 -3.03 24.25
CA ALA A 205 9.94 -2.25 24.09
C ALA A 205 9.94 -1.02 25.03
N ARG A 206 9.60 0.14 24.48
CA ARG A 206 9.50 1.37 25.28
C ARG A 206 8.27 1.28 26.18
N LYS A 207 8.41 1.61 27.46
CA LYS A 207 7.22 1.75 28.32
C LYS A 207 6.41 2.96 27.87
N LEU A 208 5.10 2.76 27.72
CA LEU A 208 4.18 3.83 27.35
C LEU A 208 3.57 4.45 28.61
N ALA A 209 3.30 5.75 28.56
CA ALA A 209 2.54 6.42 29.61
C ALA A 209 1.07 5.97 29.62
N ASN A 210 0.56 5.57 28.46
CA ASN A 210 -0.80 5.07 28.28
C ASN A 210 -0.80 3.98 27.20
N TYR A 211 -1.40 2.83 27.53
CA TYR A 211 -1.55 1.70 26.64
C TYR A 211 -2.94 1.65 25.95
N LYS A 212 -3.79 2.66 26.17
CA LYS A 212 -5.07 2.77 25.47
C LYS A 212 -4.86 3.24 24.02
N LEU A 213 -5.44 2.55 23.05
CA LEU A 213 -5.53 3.04 21.67
C LEU A 213 -6.48 4.26 21.62
N SER A 214 -6.17 5.22 20.77
CA SER A 214 -6.89 6.51 20.75
C SER A 214 -8.31 6.38 20.22
N ASP A 215 -9.22 7.21 20.75
CA ASP A 215 -10.63 7.22 20.36
C ASP A 215 -10.80 7.56 18.87
N ILE A 216 -9.93 8.42 18.30
CA ILE A 216 -9.95 8.73 16.85
C ILE A 216 -9.62 7.50 15.99
N CYS A 217 -8.75 6.61 16.48
CA CYS A 217 -8.43 5.37 15.78
C CYS A 217 -9.65 4.43 15.79
N TYR A 218 -10.32 4.30 16.93
CA TYR A 218 -11.57 3.54 17.01
C TYR A 218 -12.68 4.15 16.14
N GLU A 219 -12.81 5.47 16.07
CA GLU A 219 -13.78 6.12 15.18
C GLU A 219 -13.58 5.70 13.71
N TYR A 220 -12.34 5.65 13.23
CA TYR A 220 -12.07 5.20 11.87
C TYR A 220 -12.17 3.69 11.70
N LEU A 221 -11.83 2.90 12.72
CA LEU A 221 -12.05 1.45 12.69
C LEU A 221 -13.56 1.14 12.60
N ASP A 222 -14.39 1.84 13.37
CA ASP A 222 -15.85 1.75 13.31
C ASP A 222 -16.38 2.12 11.93
N LYS A 223 -15.83 3.16 11.29
CA LYS A 223 -16.18 3.52 9.92
C LYS A 223 -15.81 2.42 8.92
N ILE A 224 -14.63 1.79 9.05
CA ILE A 224 -14.21 0.65 8.21
C ILE A 224 -15.15 -0.53 8.43
N THR A 225 -15.39 -0.92 9.68
CA THR A 225 -16.30 -2.01 10.06
C THR A 225 -17.71 -1.77 9.52
N ALA A 226 -18.28 -0.58 9.72
CA ALA A 226 -19.60 -0.22 9.24
C ALA A 226 -19.67 -0.19 7.71
N LEU A 227 -18.62 0.28 7.04
CA LEU A 227 -18.54 0.30 5.58
C LEU A 227 -18.52 -1.12 5.00
N CYS A 228 -17.73 -2.04 5.57
CA CYS A 228 -17.71 -3.45 5.18
C CYS A 228 -19.08 -4.11 5.42
N LYS A 229 -19.65 -3.98 6.62
CA LYS A 229 -20.98 -4.53 6.97
C LYS A 229 -22.08 -4.02 6.03
N LYS A 230 -22.12 -2.71 5.77
CA LYS A 230 -23.10 -2.09 4.86
C LYS A 230 -23.03 -2.67 3.45
N ASN A 231 -21.84 -3.08 3.02
CA ASN A 231 -21.62 -3.67 1.71
C ASN A 231 -21.68 -5.21 1.75
N GLY A 232 -21.88 -5.87 2.90
CA GLY A 232 -21.83 -7.33 2.98
C GLY A 232 -20.44 -7.87 2.61
N ILE A 233 -19.40 -7.19 3.07
CA ILE A 233 -18.00 -7.57 2.92
C ILE A 233 -17.52 -8.06 4.29
N GLU A 234 -16.83 -9.19 4.30
CA GLU A 234 -16.20 -9.71 5.51
C GLU A 234 -14.95 -8.90 5.84
N LEU A 235 -14.86 -8.36 7.06
CA LEU A 235 -13.69 -7.63 7.52
C LEU A 235 -12.83 -8.54 8.41
N VAL A 236 -11.57 -8.70 8.01
CA VAL A 236 -10.55 -9.40 8.78
C VAL A 236 -9.56 -8.39 9.30
N LEU A 237 -9.35 -8.39 10.61
CA LEU A 237 -8.30 -7.62 11.26
C LEU A 237 -7.05 -8.49 11.36
N ILE A 238 -5.89 -7.92 11.07
CA ILE A 238 -4.62 -8.62 11.24
C ILE A 238 -3.59 -7.75 11.94
N LYS A 239 -2.61 -8.40 12.56
CA LYS A 239 -1.32 -7.80 12.88
C LYS A 239 -0.23 -8.65 12.19
N ALA A 240 0.54 -8.05 11.29
CA ALA A 240 1.63 -8.75 10.61
C ALA A 240 2.77 -9.14 11.59
N PRO A 241 3.60 -10.16 11.29
CA PRO A 241 4.61 -10.71 12.19
C PRO A 241 5.90 -9.86 12.31
N THR A 242 5.71 -8.56 12.46
CA THR A 242 6.75 -7.54 12.61
C THR A 242 7.19 -7.43 14.07
N ILE A 243 8.47 -7.72 14.34
CA ILE A 243 9.06 -7.71 15.69
C ILE A 243 9.19 -6.28 16.21
N TYR A 244 9.54 -5.34 15.33
CA TYR A 244 9.66 -3.93 15.66
C TYR A 244 9.06 -3.10 14.53
N PRO A 245 8.17 -2.12 14.79
CA PRO A 245 7.78 -1.56 16.09
C PRO A 245 7.02 -2.56 16.97
N HIS A 246 7.31 -2.54 18.26
CA HIS A 246 6.69 -3.46 19.23
C HIS A 246 5.18 -3.26 19.31
N TRP A 247 4.43 -4.36 19.21
CA TRP A 247 2.99 -4.43 19.43
C TRP A 247 2.73 -4.90 20.86
N TYR A 248 2.07 -4.08 21.68
CA TYR A 248 1.89 -4.36 23.11
C TYR A 248 0.69 -5.28 23.36
N ASP A 249 0.81 -6.16 24.35
CA ASP A 249 -0.28 -7.07 24.77
C ASP A 249 -1.57 -6.33 25.12
N GLU A 250 -1.46 -5.12 25.70
CA GLU A 250 -2.61 -4.28 26.00
C GLU A 250 -3.32 -3.78 24.72
N TRP A 251 -2.57 -3.47 23.66
CA TRP A 251 -3.15 -3.13 22.36
C TRP A 251 -3.78 -4.35 21.71
N ASP A 252 -3.10 -5.49 21.79
CA ASP A 252 -3.59 -6.77 21.26
C ASP A 252 -4.94 -7.15 21.86
N LYS A 253 -5.05 -7.11 23.20
CA LYS A 253 -6.31 -7.39 23.93
C LYS A 253 -7.43 -6.42 23.54
N GLN A 254 -7.10 -5.15 23.35
CA GLN A 254 -8.04 -4.12 22.90
C GLN A 254 -8.61 -4.42 21.51
N ILE A 255 -7.80 -4.97 20.59
CA ILE A 255 -8.26 -5.40 19.27
C ILE A 255 -9.02 -6.74 19.34
N GLU A 256 -8.57 -7.70 20.16
CA GLU A 256 -9.30 -8.95 20.42
C GLU A 256 -10.72 -8.67 20.94
N GLU A 257 -10.86 -7.73 21.89
CA GLU A 257 -12.17 -7.31 22.42
C GLU A 257 -13.03 -6.65 21.35
N TYR A 258 -12.48 -5.68 20.61
CA TYR A 258 -13.19 -5.03 19.50
C TYR A 258 -13.68 -6.02 18.45
N ALA A 259 -12.83 -6.97 18.05
CA ALA A 259 -13.15 -7.99 17.07
C ALA A 259 -14.28 -8.90 17.57
N ARG A 260 -14.22 -9.34 18.83
CA ARG A 260 -15.27 -10.15 19.47
C ARG A 260 -16.60 -9.42 19.53
N GLU A 261 -16.61 -8.14 19.91
CA GLU A 261 -17.84 -7.32 19.99
C GLU A 261 -18.47 -7.08 18.62
N ASN A 262 -17.66 -7.06 17.56
CA ASN A 262 -18.11 -6.81 16.20
C ASN A 262 -18.28 -8.05 15.32
N ASP A 263 -18.03 -9.25 15.87
CA ASP A 263 -18.02 -10.54 15.17
C ASP A 263 -17.03 -10.57 13.99
N LEU A 264 -15.80 -10.11 14.24
CA LEU A 264 -14.73 -10.05 13.24
C LEU A 264 -13.67 -11.13 13.50
N LEU A 265 -13.08 -11.65 12.44
CA LEU A 265 -11.86 -12.45 12.54
C LEU A 265 -10.68 -11.52 12.83
N TYR A 266 -9.97 -11.75 13.94
CA TYR A 266 -8.70 -11.11 14.24
C TYR A 266 -7.57 -12.14 14.31
N ILE A 267 -6.47 -11.88 13.62
CA ILE A 267 -5.28 -12.72 13.66
C ILE A 267 -4.05 -11.87 13.96
N ASN A 268 -3.43 -12.07 15.12
CA ASN A 268 -2.09 -11.55 15.38
C ASN A 268 -1.04 -12.59 14.97
N PHE A 269 -0.42 -12.41 13.81
CA PHE A 269 0.55 -13.36 13.25
C PHE A 269 1.85 -13.46 14.04
N LEU A 270 2.14 -12.52 14.95
CA LEU A 270 3.26 -12.67 15.90
C LEU A 270 3.11 -13.90 16.79
N LYS A 271 1.87 -14.35 17.05
CA LYS A 271 1.59 -15.54 17.86
C LYS A 271 1.75 -16.86 17.09
N TYR A 272 1.93 -16.80 15.76
CA TYR A 272 1.91 -17.97 14.87
C TYR A 272 3.19 -18.11 14.03
N THR A 273 4.26 -17.36 14.33
CA THR A 273 5.49 -17.34 13.52
C THR A 273 6.12 -18.73 13.36
N ASP A 274 6.13 -19.53 14.43
CA ASP A 274 6.66 -20.89 14.43
C ASP A 274 5.81 -21.83 13.57
N GLU A 275 4.47 -21.69 13.62
CA GLU A 275 3.55 -22.49 12.81
C GLU A 275 3.62 -22.13 11.32
N ILE A 276 3.80 -20.84 11.02
CA ILE A 276 4.05 -20.34 9.65
C ILE A 276 5.43 -20.81 9.15
N GLY A 277 6.38 -21.08 10.06
CA GLY A 277 7.75 -21.43 9.73
C GLY A 277 8.61 -20.22 9.34
N ILE A 278 8.35 -19.04 9.92
CA ILE A 278 9.17 -17.84 9.72
C ILE A 278 10.52 -18.03 10.40
N ASP A 279 11.59 -18.00 9.62
CA ASP A 279 12.96 -17.97 10.11
C ASP A 279 13.49 -16.54 10.06
N TYR A 280 13.53 -15.86 11.21
CA TYR A 280 14.03 -14.49 11.32
C TYR A 280 15.52 -14.30 10.98
N GLN A 281 16.25 -15.39 10.72
CA GLN A 281 17.60 -15.33 10.19
C GLN A 281 17.64 -15.20 8.66
N THR A 282 16.61 -15.66 7.95
CA THR A 282 16.60 -15.71 6.48
C THR A 282 15.41 -15.01 5.83
N ASP A 283 14.33 -14.78 6.58
CA ASP A 283 13.03 -14.42 6.01
C ASP A 283 12.69 -12.93 6.17
N THR A 284 13.67 -12.08 6.48
CA THR A 284 13.50 -10.62 6.62
C THR A 284 14.61 -9.88 5.90
N TYR A 285 14.30 -8.73 5.30
CA TYR A 285 15.30 -7.89 4.62
C TYR A 285 15.77 -6.68 5.46
N ASP A 286 15.18 -6.46 6.65
CA ASP A 286 15.45 -5.27 7.46
C ASP A 286 15.52 -5.52 8.98
N ALA A 287 15.97 -6.72 9.38
CA ALA A 287 16.12 -7.12 10.78
C ALA A 287 14.80 -7.16 11.56
N GLY A 288 13.76 -7.73 10.95
CA GLY A 288 12.51 -8.07 11.65
C GLY A 288 11.40 -7.05 11.57
N LEU A 289 11.54 -5.99 10.76
CA LEU A 289 10.47 -5.03 10.51
C LEU A 289 9.53 -5.57 9.41
N HIS A 290 10.08 -6.10 8.32
CA HIS A 290 9.36 -6.69 7.20
C HIS A 290 9.94 -8.03 6.78
N LEU A 291 9.06 -8.90 6.28
CA LEU A 291 9.44 -10.15 5.64
C LEU A 291 10.05 -9.87 4.27
N ASN A 292 10.97 -10.72 3.84
CA ASN A 292 11.36 -10.80 2.43
C ASN A 292 10.45 -11.78 1.68
N LEU A 293 10.77 -12.04 0.42
CA LEU A 293 10.02 -12.93 -0.46
C LEU A 293 9.68 -14.26 0.21
N ALA A 294 10.67 -14.97 0.76
CA ALA A 294 10.47 -16.27 1.37
C ALA A 294 9.49 -16.21 2.56
N GLY A 295 9.63 -15.21 3.42
CA GLY A 295 8.72 -14.99 4.54
C GLY A 295 7.30 -14.63 4.08
N ALA A 296 7.17 -13.74 3.11
CA ALA A 296 5.89 -13.28 2.59
C ALA A 296 5.09 -14.43 1.94
N GLU A 297 5.75 -15.32 1.19
CA GLU A 297 5.10 -16.51 0.62
C GLU A 297 4.63 -17.48 1.71
N LYS A 298 5.45 -17.73 2.75
CA LYS A 298 5.07 -18.58 3.89
C LYS A 298 3.84 -18.01 4.62
N LEU A 299 3.85 -16.72 4.92
CA LEU A 299 2.71 -16.05 5.56
C LEU A 299 1.46 -16.11 4.68
N SER A 300 1.61 -15.90 3.37
CA SER A 300 0.49 -15.92 2.42
C SER A 300 -0.12 -17.30 2.27
N ARG A 301 0.70 -18.36 2.26
CA ARG A 301 0.20 -19.75 2.33
C ARG A 301 -0.64 -19.95 3.58
N TYR A 302 -0.07 -19.64 4.74
CA TYR A 302 -0.76 -19.84 6.02
C TYR A 302 -2.08 -19.06 6.09
N PHE A 303 -2.05 -17.78 5.73
CA PHE A 303 -3.23 -16.92 5.73
C PHE A 303 -4.29 -17.34 4.71
N GLY A 304 -3.86 -17.68 3.49
CA GLY A 304 -4.73 -18.08 2.39
C GLY A 304 -5.61 -19.27 2.76
N LYS A 305 -5.03 -20.28 3.43
CA LYS A 305 -5.78 -21.42 3.98
C LYS A 305 -6.89 -20.97 4.93
N ILE A 306 -6.56 -20.11 5.90
CA ILE A 306 -7.52 -19.64 6.92
C ILE A 306 -8.71 -18.93 6.27
N ILE A 307 -8.45 -18.00 5.35
CA ILE A 307 -9.53 -17.23 4.72
C ILE A 307 -10.33 -18.05 3.71
N GLN A 308 -9.69 -19.00 3.01
CA GLN A 308 -10.38 -19.90 2.10
C GLN A 308 -11.38 -20.76 2.87
N GLU A 309 -10.96 -21.35 3.98
CA GLU A 309 -11.82 -22.19 4.84
C GLU A 309 -12.91 -21.37 5.53
N LYS A 310 -12.54 -20.23 6.15
CA LYS A 310 -13.46 -19.42 6.95
C LYS A 310 -14.56 -18.76 6.10
N PHE A 311 -14.22 -18.27 4.92
CA PHE A 311 -15.13 -17.50 4.07
C PHE A 311 -15.56 -18.25 2.81
N SER A 312 -15.18 -19.53 2.68
CA SER A 312 -15.54 -20.38 1.53
C SER A 312 -15.16 -19.76 0.19
N LEU A 313 -13.97 -19.17 0.12
CA LEU A 313 -13.47 -18.57 -1.12
C LEU A 313 -13.21 -19.67 -2.15
N SER A 314 -13.79 -19.50 -3.34
CA SER A 314 -13.64 -20.46 -4.43
C SER A 314 -12.24 -20.42 -5.03
N ASP A 315 -11.70 -21.58 -5.39
CA ASP A 315 -10.53 -21.66 -6.26
C ASP A 315 -10.92 -21.29 -7.69
N ARG A 316 -10.42 -20.14 -8.16
CA ARG A 316 -10.78 -19.58 -9.46
C ARG A 316 -9.79 -19.93 -10.59
N ARG A 317 -8.80 -20.81 -10.35
CA ARG A 317 -7.81 -21.22 -11.37
C ARG A 317 -8.41 -21.99 -12.55
N ASN A 318 -9.65 -22.46 -12.45
CA ASN A 318 -10.36 -23.09 -13.56
C ASN A 318 -11.07 -22.08 -14.49
N ASP A 319 -11.07 -20.79 -14.16
CA ASP A 319 -11.53 -19.73 -15.05
C ASP A 319 -10.44 -19.42 -16.08
N GLU A 320 -10.70 -19.70 -17.36
CA GLU A 320 -9.71 -19.57 -18.44
C GLU A 320 -9.18 -18.14 -18.60
N GLU A 321 -10.06 -17.14 -18.47
CA GLU A 321 -9.68 -15.74 -18.64
C GLU A 321 -8.83 -15.24 -17.47
N LEU A 322 -9.23 -15.57 -16.24
CA LEU A 322 -8.44 -15.26 -15.06
C LEU A 322 -7.08 -15.96 -15.08
N SER A 323 -7.05 -17.25 -15.41
CA SER A 323 -5.80 -18.00 -15.46
C SER A 323 -4.84 -17.47 -16.50
N ARG A 324 -5.34 -16.99 -17.65
CA ARG A 324 -4.49 -16.29 -18.62
C ARG A 324 -3.91 -14.99 -18.07
N VAL A 325 -4.72 -14.18 -17.37
CA VAL A 325 -4.26 -12.93 -16.77
C VAL A 325 -3.22 -13.20 -15.68
N TRP A 326 -3.47 -14.18 -14.81
CA TRP A 326 -2.56 -14.51 -13.72
C TRP A 326 -1.28 -15.20 -14.18
N ALA A 327 -1.30 -15.99 -15.27
CA ALA A 327 -0.07 -16.54 -15.85
C ALA A 327 0.92 -15.44 -16.25
N VAL A 328 0.43 -14.30 -16.74
CA VAL A 328 1.29 -13.13 -17.03
C VAL A 328 1.82 -12.51 -15.73
N LYS A 329 0.97 -12.39 -14.70
CA LYS A 329 1.37 -11.85 -13.39
C LYS A 329 2.43 -12.72 -12.71
N GLU A 330 2.28 -14.04 -12.79
CA GLU A 330 3.23 -15.04 -12.29
C GLU A 330 4.57 -14.99 -13.05
N ALA A 331 4.53 -14.88 -14.38
CA ALA A 331 5.75 -14.74 -15.17
C ALA A 331 6.55 -13.48 -14.80
N LEU A 332 5.87 -12.34 -14.64
CA LEU A 332 6.50 -11.09 -14.18
C LEU A 332 7.06 -11.21 -12.76
N TYR A 333 6.35 -11.92 -11.87
CA TYR A 333 6.80 -12.19 -10.50
C TYR A 333 8.10 -13.01 -10.48
N LEU A 334 8.17 -14.06 -11.30
CA LEU A 334 9.38 -14.88 -11.43
C LEU A 334 10.52 -14.09 -12.06
N GLU A 335 10.25 -13.29 -13.10
CA GLU A 335 11.26 -12.45 -13.75
C GLU A 335 11.90 -11.45 -12.78
N GLU A 336 11.10 -10.75 -11.97
CA GLU A 336 11.63 -9.79 -10.98
C GLU A 336 12.38 -10.52 -9.85
N MET A 337 11.90 -11.67 -9.40
CA MET A 337 12.60 -12.52 -8.43
C MET A 337 13.99 -12.92 -8.95
N GLU A 338 14.07 -13.49 -10.16
CA GLU A 338 15.33 -13.91 -10.78
C GLU A 338 16.28 -12.73 -10.98
N LYS A 339 15.76 -11.59 -11.41
CA LYS A 339 16.53 -10.35 -11.59
C LYS A 339 17.10 -9.83 -10.27
N GLN A 340 16.31 -9.79 -9.20
CA GLN A 340 16.80 -9.35 -7.89
C GLN A 340 17.85 -10.33 -7.32
N HIS A 341 17.69 -11.63 -7.52
CA HIS A 341 18.73 -12.61 -7.14
C HIS A 341 20.03 -12.42 -7.93
N ALA A 342 19.95 -12.27 -9.25
CA ALA A 342 21.11 -12.00 -10.09
C ALA A 342 21.81 -10.69 -9.68
N GLU A 343 21.04 -9.65 -9.37
CA GLU A 343 21.58 -8.37 -8.89
C GLU A 343 22.28 -8.50 -7.53
N LEU A 344 21.73 -9.28 -6.60
CA LEU A 344 22.39 -9.58 -5.32
C LEU A 344 23.67 -10.40 -5.50
N GLU A 345 23.69 -11.36 -6.41
CA GLU A 345 24.89 -12.14 -6.70
C GLU A 345 26.00 -11.27 -7.31
N GLU A 346 25.64 -10.34 -8.19
CA GLU A 346 26.59 -9.45 -8.87
C GLU A 346 27.09 -8.32 -7.95
N LEU A 347 26.20 -7.66 -7.21
CA LEU A 347 26.48 -6.41 -6.49
C LEU A 347 26.53 -6.57 -4.97
N GLY A 348 25.95 -7.64 -4.43
CA GLY A 348 25.74 -7.82 -2.98
C GLY A 348 24.64 -6.93 -2.39
N TYR A 349 23.89 -6.18 -3.21
CA TYR A 349 22.78 -5.34 -2.79
C TYR A 349 21.81 -5.07 -3.95
N LEU A 350 20.57 -4.71 -3.62
CA LEU A 350 19.57 -4.26 -4.60
C LEU A 350 19.64 -2.75 -4.80
N LYS A 351 19.84 -2.26 -6.04
CA LYS A 351 20.01 -0.82 -6.35
C LYS A 351 18.83 0.03 -5.88
N ALA A 352 17.60 -0.42 -6.14
CA ALA A 352 16.38 0.32 -5.81
C ALA A 352 16.24 0.64 -4.31
N TYR A 353 16.90 -0.14 -3.45
CA TYR A 353 16.81 -0.04 -1.99
C TYR A 353 18.12 0.43 -1.33
N ASN A 354 19.14 0.78 -2.12
CA ASN A 354 20.47 1.17 -1.63
C ASN A 354 21.05 2.40 -2.37
N SER A 355 20.24 3.43 -2.60
CA SER A 355 20.61 4.64 -3.36
C SER A 355 21.82 5.42 -2.82
N ARG A 356 22.28 5.17 -1.60
CA ARG A 356 23.44 5.86 -0.99
C ARG A 356 24.81 5.20 -1.22
N ARG A 357 24.88 4.03 -1.86
CA ARG A 357 26.15 3.29 -2.06
C ARG A 357 26.79 3.50 -3.44
N GLY A 358 26.11 4.18 -4.35
CA GLY A 358 26.60 4.44 -5.72
C GLY A 358 27.40 5.73 -5.90
N GLU A 359 27.69 6.45 -4.81
CA GLU A 359 28.45 7.72 -4.84
C GLU A 359 29.91 7.60 -4.36
N ASP A 360 30.39 6.38 -4.05
CA ASP A 360 31.77 6.14 -3.63
C ASP A 360 32.71 5.73 -4.79
#